data_AF-A0A1E8BA92-F1
#
_entry.id   AF-A0A1E8BA92-F1
#
_cell.length_a   1.000
_cell.length_b   1.000
_cell.length_c   1.000
_cell.angle_alpha   90.00
_cell.angle_beta   90.00
_cell.angle_gamma   90.00
#
_symmetry.space_group_name_H-M   'P 1'
#
loop_
_entity.id
_entity.type
_entity.pdbx_description
1 polymer ?
#
loop_
_entity_poly.entity_id
_entity_poly.type
_entity_poly.pdbx_seq_one_letter_code
_entity_poly.pdbx_strand_id
1 'polypeptide(L)'
;MSLTLLLLIFIIIPFLSALALIFINVKKGTFLKRPYLQSFIVCTLFFANWILYLTNFYSLLPEKVSRFMFLPIWFFLCVLGFIVFAREWKNNRIFSISIGFLSFISFLFGLLLLVLSGM
;
A
#
# COMPACT_ATOMS: atom_id res chain seq x y z
N MET A 1 -6.42 18.79 14.81
CA MET A 1 -7.56 18.18 14.09
C MET A 1 -7.53 18.38 12.57
N SER A 2 -7.19 19.56 12.02
CA SER A 2 -7.15 19.72 10.55
C SER A 2 -5.98 18.97 9.89
N LEU A 3 -4.81 18.93 10.54
CA LEU A 3 -3.60 18.30 9.98
C LEU A 3 -3.71 16.77 9.86
N THR A 4 -4.34 16.13 10.85
CA THR A 4 -4.66 14.69 10.84
C THR A 4 -5.70 14.35 9.77
N LEU A 5 -6.73 15.19 9.59
CA LEU A 5 -7.72 15.03 8.51
C LEU A 5 -7.08 15.21 7.12
N LEU A 6 -6.18 16.18 6.97
CA LEU A 6 -5.50 16.44 5.72
C LEU A 6 -4.55 15.29 5.33
N LEU A 7 -3.81 14.75 6.30
CA LEU A 7 -3.02 13.51 6.12
C LEU A 7 -3.91 12.33 5.72
N LEU A 8 -5.04 12.14 6.39
CA LEU A 8 -5.98 11.06 6.08
C LEU A 8 -6.50 11.17 4.64
N ILE A 9 -6.91 12.37 4.20
CA ILE A 9 -7.37 12.64 2.84
C ILE A 9 -6.25 12.40 1.83
N PHE A 10 -5.04 12.86 2.13
CA PHE A 10 -3.86 12.67 1.27
C PHE A 10 -3.48 11.20 1.09
N ILE A 11 -3.88 10.32 2.01
CA ILE A 11 -3.66 8.87 1.94
C ILE A 11 -4.82 8.15 1.25
N ILE A 12 -6.06 8.51 1.59
CA ILE A 12 -7.26 7.85 1.09
C ILE A 12 -7.46 8.10 -0.40
N ILE A 13 -7.21 9.33 -0.88
CA ILE A 13 -7.33 9.69 -2.31
C ILE A 13 -6.44 8.79 -3.20
N PRO A 14 -5.13 8.68 -2.96
CA PRO A 14 -4.27 7.84 -3.78
C PRO A 14 -4.54 6.34 -3.65
N PHE A 15 -5.02 5.90 -2.48
CA PHE A 15 -5.44 4.52 -2.27
C PHE A 15 -6.68 4.17 -3.11
N LEU A 16 -7.70 5.04 -3.08
CA LEU A 16 -8.91 4.91 -3.90
C LEU A 16 -8.61 5.03 -5.39
N SER A 17 -7.68 5.91 -5.79
CA SER A 17 -7.31 6.07 -7.19
C SER A 17 -6.58 4.84 -7.74
N ALA A 18 -5.69 4.21 -6.95
CA ALA A 18 -5.07 2.95 -7.30
C ALA A 18 -6.12 1.82 -7.45
N LEU A 19 -7.09 1.73 -6.53
CA LEU A 19 -8.21 0.79 -6.60
C LEU A 19 -9.05 0.98 -7.86
N ALA A 20 -9.44 2.23 -8.15
CA ALA A 20 -10.25 2.59 -9.30
C ALA A 20 -9.51 2.25 -10.61
N LEU A 21 -8.21 2.54 -10.70
CA LEU A 21 -7.39 2.19 -11.86
C LEU A 21 -7.31 0.67 -12.06
N ILE A 22 -7.13 -0.10 -10.99
CA ILE A 22 -7.13 -1.56 -11.08
C ILE A 22 -8.50 -2.05 -11.59
N PHE A 23 -9.60 -1.57 -11.03
CA PHE A 23 -10.94 -2.00 -11.38
C PHE A 23 -11.33 -1.63 -12.82
N ILE A 24 -11.00 -0.40 -13.26
CA ILE A 24 -11.24 0.06 -14.63
C ILE A 24 -10.46 -0.79 -15.64
N ASN A 25 -9.19 -1.11 -15.34
CA ASN A 25 -8.36 -1.91 -16.25
C ASN A 25 -8.78 -3.39 -16.29
N VAL A 26 -9.26 -3.94 -15.16
CA VAL A 26 -9.88 -5.28 -15.13
C VAL A 26 -11.15 -5.31 -15.98
N LYS A 27 -12.05 -4.32 -15.83
CA LYS A 27 -13.34 -4.27 -16.52
C LYS A 27 -13.20 -4.01 -18.02
N LYS A 28 -12.25 -3.17 -18.44
CA LYS A 28 -12.03 -2.86 -19.85
C LYS A 28 -11.36 -4.00 -20.63
N GLY A 29 -10.87 -5.05 -19.98
CA GLY A 29 -10.16 -6.15 -20.64
C GLY A 29 -8.88 -5.69 -21.35
N THR A 30 -8.44 -4.45 -21.13
CA THR A 30 -7.27 -3.80 -21.76
C THR A 30 -5.95 -4.27 -21.16
N PHE A 31 -5.94 -5.44 -20.53
CA PHE A 31 -4.71 -6.14 -20.20
C PHE A 31 -4.15 -6.73 -21.49
N LEU A 32 -3.19 -6.01 -22.10
CA LEU A 32 -2.35 -6.55 -23.18
C LEU A 32 -1.80 -7.94 -22.82
N LYS A 33 -1.48 -8.15 -21.54
CA LYS A 33 -1.19 -9.44 -20.90
C LYS A 33 -1.73 -9.43 -19.47
N ARG A 34 -2.29 -10.57 -19.03
CA ARG A 34 -2.76 -10.74 -17.64
C ARG A 34 -1.65 -10.35 -16.65
N PRO A 35 -1.92 -9.53 -15.63
CA PRO A 35 -0.93 -9.23 -14.61
C PRO A 35 -0.50 -10.52 -13.88
N TYR A 36 0.75 -10.57 -13.44
CA TYR A 36 1.24 -11.75 -12.72
C TYR A 36 0.47 -11.97 -11.41
N LEU A 37 0.19 -13.24 -11.07
CA LEU A 37 -0.47 -13.60 -9.81
C LEU A 37 0.23 -13.02 -8.58
N GLN A 38 1.57 -12.94 -8.62
CA GLN A 38 2.39 -12.34 -7.56
C GLN A 38 2.01 -10.88 -7.31
N SER A 39 1.74 -10.13 -8.36
CA SER A 39 1.39 -8.72 -8.28
C SER A 39 0.00 -8.52 -7.69
N PHE A 40 -0.91 -9.45 -7.93
CA PHE A 40 -2.21 -9.50 -7.27
C PHE A 40 -2.07 -9.81 -5.77
N ILE A 41 -1.25 -10.81 -5.41
CA ILE A 41 -0.98 -11.19 -4.01
C ILE A 41 -0.39 -10.00 -3.22
N VAL A 42 0.62 -9.33 -3.75
CA VAL A 42 1.23 -8.17 -3.08
C VAL A 42 0.23 -7.02 -2.96
N CYS A 43 -0.60 -6.80 -3.98
CA CYS A 43 -1.67 -5.82 -3.91
C CYS A 43 -2.67 -6.14 -2.80
N THR A 44 -3.17 -7.38 -2.71
CA THR A 44 -4.07 -7.83 -1.63
C THR A 44 -3.42 -7.70 -0.25
N LEU A 45 -2.13 -8.03 -0.11
CA LEU A 45 -1.39 -7.86 1.15
C LEU A 45 -1.32 -6.39 1.58
N PHE A 46 -1.09 -5.46 0.65
CA PHE A 46 -1.16 -4.04 0.94
C PHE A 46 -2.55 -3.62 1.43
N PHE A 47 -3.61 -4.04 0.74
CA PHE A 47 -4.98 -3.73 1.15
C PHE A 47 -5.29 -4.28 2.55
N ALA A 48 -4.94 -5.53 2.81
CA ALA A 48 -5.12 -6.16 4.12
C ALA A 48 -4.39 -5.37 5.22
N ASN A 49 -3.13 -5.01 4.98
CA ASN A 49 -2.33 -4.27 5.96
C ASN A 49 -2.89 -2.86 6.23
N TRP A 50 -3.35 -2.15 5.20
CA TRP A 50 -4.04 -0.87 5.35
C TRP A 50 -5.35 -1.00 6.12
N ILE A 51 -6.15 -2.04 5.86
CA ILE A 51 -7.40 -2.29 6.60
C ILE A 51 -7.09 -2.60 8.07
N LEU A 52 -6.09 -3.43 8.36
CA LEU A 52 -5.67 -3.73 9.75
C LEU A 52 -5.24 -2.46 10.50
N TYR A 53 -4.57 -1.53 9.81
CA TYR A 53 -4.24 -0.22 10.37
C TYR A 53 -5.47 0.65 10.60
N LEU A 54 -6.33 0.82 9.60
CA LEU A 54 -7.53 1.67 9.69
C LEU A 54 -8.56 1.17 10.71
N THR A 55 -8.65 -0.14 10.91
CA THR A 55 -9.53 -0.76 11.92
C THR A 55 -8.95 -0.69 13.33
N ASN A 56 -7.77 -0.06 13.51
CA ASN A 56 -7.03 -0.04 14.76
C ASN A 56 -6.81 -1.46 15.34
N PHE A 57 -6.74 -2.50 14.51
CA PHE A 57 -6.54 -3.86 14.99
C PHE A 57 -5.24 -4.00 15.78
N TYR A 58 -4.22 -3.25 15.37
CA TYR A 58 -2.94 -3.16 16.05
C TYR A 58 -3.00 -2.49 17.44
N SER A 59 -4.05 -1.76 17.80
CA SER A 59 -4.20 -1.20 19.16
C SER A 59 -4.79 -2.20 20.17
N LEU A 60 -5.39 -3.30 19.68
CA LEU A 60 -5.83 -4.41 20.54
C LEU A 60 -4.65 -5.23 21.08
N LEU A 61 -3.48 -5.11 20.42
CA LEU A 61 -2.24 -5.77 20.83
C LEU A 61 -1.45 -4.87 21.78
N PRO A 62 -0.66 -5.43 22.71
CA PRO A 62 0.21 -4.64 23.59
C PRO A 62 1.08 -3.68 22.78
N GLU A 63 1.14 -2.40 23.16
CA GLU A 63 1.77 -1.33 22.37
C GLU A 63 3.19 -1.67 21.91
N LYS A 64 3.98 -2.32 22.78
CA LYS A 64 5.36 -2.76 22.46
C LYS A 64 5.40 -3.81 21.34
N VAL A 65 4.47 -4.76 21.35
CA VAL A 65 4.39 -5.85 20.36
C VAL A 65 3.83 -5.33 19.03
N SER A 66 2.78 -4.50 19.13
CA SER A 66 2.14 -3.85 18.00
C SER A 66 3.11 -3.02 17.18
N ARG A 67 3.83 -2.10 17.84
CA ARG A 67 4.79 -1.20 17.19
C ARG A 67 5.97 -1.97 16.57
N PHE A 68 6.42 -3.05 17.23
CA PHE A 68 7.51 -3.89 16.75
C PHE A 68 7.13 -4.77 15.55
N MET A 69 5.88 -5.24 15.45
CA MET A 69 5.44 -6.03 14.29
C MET A 69 5.01 -5.14 13.13
N PHE A 70 4.31 -4.05 13.41
CA PHE A 70 3.71 -3.19 12.40
C PHE A 70 4.74 -2.56 11.47
N LEU A 71 5.75 -1.87 12.04
CA LEU A 71 6.75 -1.13 11.26
C LEU A 71 7.57 -2.03 10.32
N PRO A 72 8.17 -3.14 10.78
CA PRO A 72 8.92 -4.04 9.91
C PRO A 72 8.06 -4.67 8.82
N ILE A 73 6.84 -5.13 9.14
CA ILE A 73 5.92 -5.70 8.14
C ILE A 73 5.55 -4.66 7.09
N TRP A 74 5.29 -3.42 7.52
CA TRP A 74 4.95 -2.31 6.63
C TRP A 74 6.10 -1.97 5.66
N PHE A 75 7.33 -1.86 6.16
CA PHE A 75 8.50 -1.62 5.31
C PHE A 75 8.80 -2.81 4.39
N PHE A 76 8.64 -4.04 4.88
CA PHE A 76 8.82 -5.24 4.07
C PHE A 76 7.84 -5.28 2.89
N LEU A 77 6.58 -4.92 3.12
CA LEU A 77 5.58 -4.79 2.05
C LEU A 77 5.94 -3.70 1.04
N CYS A 78 6.53 -2.58 1.48
CA CYS A 78 7.05 -1.55 0.58
C CYS A 78 8.16 -2.10 -0.34
N VAL A 79 9.13 -2.83 0.22
CA VAL A 79 10.21 -3.44 -0.57
C VAL A 79 9.63 -4.44 -1.58
N LEU A 80 8.72 -5.32 -1.15
CA LEU A 80 8.03 -6.25 -2.05
C LEU A 80 7.24 -5.52 -3.14
N GLY A 81 6.57 -4.41 -2.81
CA GLY A 81 5.87 -3.56 -3.76
C GLY A 81 6.79 -2.99 -4.84
N PHE A 82 7.99 -2.54 -4.46
CA PHE A 82 8.98 -2.05 -5.43
C PHE A 82 9.55 -3.16 -6.33
N ILE A 83 9.78 -4.35 -5.78
CA ILE A 83 10.23 -5.51 -6.57
C ILE A 83 9.17 -5.89 -7.61
N VAL A 84 7.91 -5.97 -7.18
CA VAL A 84 6.77 -6.26 -8.05
C VAL A 84 6.58 -5.17 -9.10
N PHE A 85 6.71 -3.90 -8.72
CA PHE A 85 6.70 -2.77 -9.65
C PHE A 85 7.71 -2.98 -10.79
N ALA A 86 8.97 -3.24 -10.47
CA ALA A 86 10.02 -3.45 -11.45
C ALA A 86 9.76 -4.67 -12.35
N ARG A 87 9.22 -5.75 -11.78
CA ARG A 87 8.88 -6.98 -12.52
C ARG A 87 7.70 -6.77 -13.47
N GLU A 88 6.67 -6.07 -13.02
CA GLU A 88 5.45 -5.83 -13.80
C GLU A 88 5.63 -4.74 -14.86
N TRP A 89 6.65 -3.88 -14.74
CA TRP A 89 6.91 -2.76 -15.65
C TRP A 89 6.99 -3.18 -17.13
N LYS A 90 7.57 -4.36 -17.39
CA LYS A 90 7.68 -4.92 -18.76
C LYS A 90 6.42 -5.63 -19.25
N ASN A 91 5.53 -6.07 -18.36
CA ASN A 91 4.32 -6.83 -18.70
C ASN A 91 3.12 -5.90 -18.85
N ASN A 92 2.85 -5.11 -17.81
CA ASN A 92 1.71 -4.22 -17.74
C ASN A 92 2.10 -2.93 -17.00
N ARG A 93 2.40 -1.89 -17.78
CA ARG A 93 2.83 -0.59 -17.25
C ARG A 93 1.80 0.04 -16.32
N ILE A 94 0.50 -0.06 -16.62
CA ILE A 94 -0.52 0.62 -15.81
C ILE A 94 -0.60 -0.03 -14.42
N PHE A 95 -0.65 -1.36 -14.37
CA PHE A 95 -0.70 -2.09 -13.10
C PHE A 95 0.60 -1.94 -12.30
N SER A 96 1.74 -1.92 -12.99
CA SER A 96 3.03 -1.59 -12.40
C SER A 96 2.97 -0.22 -11.72
N ILE A 97 2.64 0.85 -12.45
CA ILE A 97 2.55 2.21 -11.91
C ILE A 97 1.63 2.28 -10.69
N SER A 98 0.48 1.61 -10.72
CA SER A 98 -0.43 1.53 -9.56
C SER A 98 0.24 0.93 -8.32
N ILE A 99 0.95 -0.21 -8.46
CA ILE A 99 1.65 -0.84 -7.34
C ILE A 99 2.83 0.01 -6.86
N GLY A 100 3.60 0.59 -7.78
CA GLY A 100 4.73 1.47 -7.44
C GLY A 100 4.26 2.68 -6.64
N PHE A 101 3.15 3.28 -7.06
CA PHE A 101 2.54 4.42 -6.36
C PHE A 101 2.00 4.03 -4.97
N LEU A 102 1.31 2.88 -4.87
CA LEU A 102 0.82 2.36 -3.59
C LEU A 102 1.97 2.08 -2.62
N SER A 103 3.06 1.51 -3.12
CA SER A 103 4.28 1.24 -2.35
C SER A 103 4.95 2.52 -1.87
N PHE A 104 5.12 3.50 -2.77
CA PHE A 104 5.74 4.78 -2.44
C PHE A 104 4.98 5.54 -1.34
N ILE A 105 3.67 5.61 -1.44
CA ILE A 105 2.83 6.30 -0.44
C ILE A 105 2.84 5.54 0.88
N SER A 106 2.76 4.20 0.84
CA SER A 106 2.85 3.38 2.05
C SER A 106 4.21 3.55 2.72
N PHE A 107 5.29 3.67 1.96
CA PHE A 107 6.64 3.93 2.48
C PHE A 107 6.74 5.30 3.14
N LEU A 108 6.21 6.34 2.48
CA LEU A 108 6.21 7.71 3.02
C LEU A 108 5.39 7.79 4.31
N PHE A 109 4.28 7.05 4.38
CA PHE A 109 3.50 6.90 5.60
C PHE A 109 4.24 6.15 6.71
N GLY A 110 4.90 5.05 6.38
CA GLY A 110 5.74 4.29 7.32
C GLY A 110 6.89 5.14 7.90
N LEU A 111 7.53 5.96 7.07
CA LEU A 111 8.54 6.93 7.51
C LEU A 111 7.95 7.98 8.46
N LEU A 112 6.78 8.52 8.14
CA LEU A 112 6.13 9.53 8.97
C LEU A 112 5.76 8.96 10.34
N LEU A 113 5.27 7.71 10.38
CA LEU A 113 5.02 6.98 11.64
C LEU A 113 6.30 6.70 12.42
N LEU A 114 7.40 6.35 11.76
CA LEU A 114 8.70 6.15 12.41
C LEU A 114 9.16 7.44 13.11
N VAL A 115 9.07 8.58 12.41
CA VAL A 115 9.44 9.90 12.97
C VAL A 115 8.54 10.26 14.15
N LEU A 116 7.22 10.08 14.03
CA LEU A 116 6.27 10.34 15.12
C LEU A 116 6.46 9.41 16.33
N SER A 117 6.89 8.17 16.10
CA SER A 117 7.12 7.18 17.16
C SER A 117 8.47 7.37 17.87
N GLY A 118 9.42 8.07 17.24
CA GLY A 118 10.73 8.39 17.81
C GLY A 118 10.74 9.69 18.64
N MET A 119 9.66 10.47 18.57
CA MET A 119 9.34 11.55 19.51
C MET A 119 8.62 10.98 20.73
#